data_AF-A0A6P5FA95-F1
#
_entry.id   AF-A0A6P5FA95-F1
#
_cell.length_a   1.000
_cell.length_b   1.000
_cell.length_c   1.000
_cell.angle_alpha   90.00
_cell.angle_beta   90.00
_cell.angle_gamma   90.00
#
_symmetry.space_group_name_H-M   'P 1'
#
loop_
_entity.id
_entity.type
_entity.pdbx_description
1 polymer ?
#
loop_
_entity_poly.entity_id
_entity_poly.type
_entity_poly.pdbx_seq_one_letter_code
_entity_poly.pdbx_strand_id
1 'polypeptide(L)'
;MITGAAVVLVIVLVRWAYLAIFRPPPPKICGTPGGPPVTSPRIQLRDGRYLAYKEDGVPKEKANYKIILVHAFDSSKENSFPASQELVDELGVYFVSFDRAGYGESDPNPKRTVKSEAFDIQELADQLGLGEKFYLIGVSMGGYPTWSCLNYIPHRLAGAALVVPAVNYWWRSLPANLSKHVFGKLFVEDQITFWIAHNAPFLLYGWMNQKWFKTSAIVAGSPKIFTKQDMEVIKKRQAYHESIGFQSKARQQGVFESLYRDLIVLFGDWEFDPTEIKNPFPNNEGSVHLWQGYEDRIVQVELQRHVAEKLPWIRYHENPEGGHLYTYADDWGDKVLKELLLRQEASD
;
A
#
# COMPACT_ATOMS: atom_id res chain seq x y z
N MET A 1 51.97 -15.63 -11.25
CA MET A 1 51.50 -14.24 -11.46
C MET A 1 50.32 -14.14 -12.44
N ILE A 2 50.31 -14.88 -13.57
CA ILE A 2 49.23 -14.85 -14.58
C ILE A 2 47.87 -15.35 -14.03
N THR A 3 47.87 -16.37 -13.18
CA THR A 3 46.66 -16.89 -12.52
C THR A 3 46.00 -15.90 -11.57
N GLY A 4 46.79 -15.11 -10.83
CA GLY A 4 46.27 -14.07 -9.93
C GLY A 4 45.61 -12.92 -10.71
N ALA A 5 46.24 -12.46 -11.80
CA ALA A 5 45.69 -11.40 -12.65
C ALA A 5 44.39 -11.84 -13.36
N ALA A 6 44.32 -13.09 -13.84
CA ALA A 6 43.12 -13.64 -14.45
C ALA A 6 41.95 -13.75 -13.45
N VAL A 7 42.21 -14.18 -12.22
CA VAL A 7 41.19 -14.24 -11.16
C VAL A 7 40.67 -12.85 -10.81
N VAL A 8 41.56 -11.86 -10.67
CA VAL A 8 41.15 -10.46 -10.41
C VAL A 8 40.31 -9.91 -11.56
N LEU A 9 40.68 -10.17 -12.81
CA LEU A 9 39.92 -9.72 -13.97
C LEU A 9 38.50 -10.33 -13.99
N VAL A 10 38.37 -11.63 -13.72
CA VAL A 10 37.07 -12.30 -13.64
C VAL A 10 36.21 -11.67 -12.53
N ILE A 11 36.77 -11.44 -11.34
CA ILE A 11 36.04 -10.79 -10.24
C ILE A 11 35.57 -9.39 -10.64
N VAL A 12 36.41 -8.60 -11.30
CA VAL A 12 36.06 -7.26 -11.79
C VAL A 12 34.94 -7.32 -12.82
N LEU A 13 35.02 -8.24 -13.79
CA LEU A 13 34.00 -8.40 -14.83
C LEU A 13 32.67 -8.87 -14.24
N VAL A 14 32.69 -9.83 -13.31
CA VAL A 14 31.47 -10.30 -12.61
C VAL A 14 30.86 -9.16 -11.79
N ARG A 15 31.67 -8.40 -11.05
CA ARG A 15 31.20 -7.23 -10.31
C ARG A 15 30.62 -6.17 -11.24
N TRP A 16 31.25 -5.91 -12.38
CA TRP A 16 30.77 -4.93 -13.35
C TRP A 16 29.45 -5.36 -13.98
N ALA A 17 29.33 -6.62 -14.39
CA ALA A 17 28.08 -7.20 -14.87
C ALA A 17 26.99 -7.13 -13.80
N TYR A 18 27.32 -7.45 -12.54
CA TYR A 18 26.38 -7.34 -11.43
C TYR A 18 25.87 -5.91 -11.25
N LEU A 19 26.78 -4.92 -11.22
CA LEU A 19 26.41 -3.52 -11.08
C LEU A 19 25.60 -3.01 -12.29
N ALA A 20 25.90 -3.48 -13.50
CA ALA A 20 25.17 -3.07 -14.70
C ALA A 20 23.74 -3.64 -14.77
N ILE A 21 23.53 -4.85 -14.22
CA ILE A 21 22.26 -5.58 -14.34
C ILE A 21 21.36 -5.38 -13.12
N PHE A 22 21.93 -5.44 -11.91
CA PHE A 22 21.16 -5.53 -10.67
C PHE A 22 21.14 -4.25 -9.84
N ARG A 23 22.02 -3.27 -10.14
CA ARG A 23 21.98 -1.99 -9.43
C ARG A 23 20.93 -1.08 -10.06
N PRO A 24 19.91 -0.65 -9.32
CA PRO A 24 18.95 0.32 -9.81
C PRO A 24 19.61 1.70 -10.04
N PRO A 25 19.09 2.51 -10.97
CA PRO A 25 19.51 3.90 -11.10
C PRO A 25 19.15 4.69 -9.83
N PRO A 26 19.86 5.79 -9.52
CA PRO A 26 19.48 6.65 -8.42
C PRO A 26 18.08 7.25 -8.63
N PRO A 27 17.31 7.50 -7.56
CA PRO A 27 16.02 8.18 -7.66
C PRO A 27 16.13 9.55 -8.32
N LYS A 28 15.11 9.92 -9.08
CA LYS A 28 14.91 11.29 -9.54
C LYS A 28 14.17 12.09 -8.47
N ILE A 29 14.87 12.46 -7.41
CA ILE A 29 14.27 13.13 -6.23
C ILE A 29 13.62 14.46 -6.65
N CYS A 30 12.36 14.66 -6.31
CA CYS A 30 11.62 15.87 -6.64
C CYS A 30 12.27 17.12 -6.04
N GLY A 31 12.44 18.17 -6.85
CA GLY A 31 13.05 19.44 -6.43
C GLY A 31 14.58 19.46 -6.43
N THR A 32 15.25 18.38 -6.85
CA THR A 32 16.71 18.33 -7.03
C THR A 32 17.12 18.56 -8.50
N PRO A 33 18.38 18.94 -8.81
CA PRO A 33 18.84 19.07 -10.19
C PRO A 33 18.62 17.78 -10.99
N GLY A 34 17.84 17.87 -12.08
CA GLY A 34 17.49 16.71 -12.92
C GLY A 34 16.30 15.88 -12.43
N GLY A 35 15.72 16.22 -11.27
CA GLY A 35 14.48 15.65 -10.76
C GLY A 35 13.22 16.39 -11.22
N PRO A 36 12.02 15.78 -11.08
CA PRO A 36 10.75 16.47 -11.34
C PRO A 36 10.55 17.67 -10.40
N PRO A 37 9.71 18.66 -10.77
CA PRO A 37 9.39 19.77 -9.87
C PRO A 37 8.54 19.29 -8.69
N VAL A 38 8.63 20.02 -7.59
CA VAL A 38 7.69 19.91 -6.47
C VAL A 38 6.52 20.84 -6.77
N THR A 39 5.30 20.30 -6.77
CA THR A 39 4.07 21.02 -7.08
C THR A 39 3.00 20.90 -5.99
N SER A 40 3.20 20.01 -5.02
CA SER A 40 2.25 19.74 -3.94
C SER A 40 2.76 20.28 -2.59
N PRO A 41 1.87 20.58 -1.63
CA PRO A 41 2.24 20.78 -0.24
C PRO A 41 3.02 19.58 0.31
N ARG A 42 4.02 19.86 1.15
CA ARG A 42 4.82 18.83 1.81
C ARG A 42 5.11 19.20 3.26
N ILE A 43 5.18 18.19 4.12
CA ILE A 43 5.72 18.31 5.49
C ILE A 43 7.12 17.71 5.54
N GLN A 44 7.99 18.24 6.40
CA GLN A 44 9.34 17.72 6.59
C GLN A 44 9.38 16.82 7.83
N LEU A 45 9.66 15.54 7.65
CA LEU A 45 9.85 14.57 8.74
C LEU A 45 11.11 14.89 9.55
N ARG A 46 11.19 14.34 10.76
CA ARG A 46 12.34 14.53 11.68
C ARG A 46 13.66 14.07 11.10
N ASP A 47 13.64 13.10 10.18
CA ASP A 47 14.84 12.60 9.49
C ASP A 47 15.24 13.43 8.26
N GLY A 48 14.52 14.52 8.00
CA GLY A 48 14.78 15.48 6.93
C GLY A 48 14.06 15.18 5.62
N ARG A 49 13.45 14.01 5.45
CA ARG A 49 12.64 13.66 4.27
C ARG A 49 11.36 14.47 4.22
N TYR A 50 10.84 14.70 3.02
CA TYR A 50 9.53 15.31 2.81
C TYR A 50 8.45 14.26 2.48
N LEU A 51 7.26 14.43 3.05
CA LEU A 51 6.05 13.75 2.58
C LEU A 51 5.13 14.75 1.89
N ALA A 52 4.79 14.47 0.63
CA ALA A 52 3.80 15.21 -0.11
C ALA A 52 2.40 14.72 0.21
N TYR A 53 1.48 15.66 0.42
CA TYR A 53 0.11 15.35 0.82
C TYR A 53 -0.92 16.20 0.07
N LYS A 54 -2.17 15.79 0.19
CA LYS A 54 -3.36 16.44 -0.35
C LYS A 54 -4.46 16.36 0.69
N GLU A 55 -5.16 17.46 0.87
CA GLU A 55 -6.32 17.59 1.77
C GLU A 55 -7.59 17.58 0.92
N ASP A 56 -8.64 16.90 1.39
CA ASP A 56 -9.94 16.79 0.72
C ASP A 56 -11.09 16.67 1.75
N GLY A 57 -12.34 16.82 1.31
CA GLY A 57 -13.53 16.80 2.17
C GLY A 57 -13.81 18.14 2.87
N VAL A 58 -14.41 18.10 4.06
CA VAL A 58 -14.78 19.32 4.80
C VAL A 58 -13.54 20.01 5.38
N PRO A 59 -13.56 21.33 5.65
CA PRO A 59 -12.44 22.02 6.30
C PRO A 59 -12.05 21.37 7.64
N LYS A 60 -10.74 21.19 7.87
CA LYS A 60 -10.18 20.48 9.03
C LYS A 60 -10.71 20.98 10.37
N GLU A 61 -10.95 22.28 10.49
CA GLU A 61 -11.43 22.94 11.72
C GLU A 61 -12.90 22.64 12.01
N LYS A 62 -13.66 22.18 11.02
CA LYS A 62 -15.07 21.79 11.11
C LYS A 62 -15.27 20.27 11.08
N ALA A 63 -14.20 19.50 10.91
CA ALA A 63 -14.28 18.07 10.74
C ALA A 63 -14.58 17.35 12.06
N ASN A 64 -15.56 16.43 12.02
CA ASN A 64 -15.82 15.48 13.11
C ASN A 64 -14.83 14.31 13.04
N TYR A 65 -14.50 13.88 11.82
CA TYR A 65 -13.63 12.73 11.56
C TYR A 65 -12.48 13.14 10.65
N LYS A 66 -11.26 12.82 11.06
CA LYS A 66 -10.04 13.07 10.30
C LYS A 66 -9.42 11.75 9.89
N ILE A 67 -9.31 11.53 8.59
CA ILE A 67 -8.94 10.24 8.02
C ILE A 67 -7.67 10.39 7.18
N ILE A 68 -6.65 9.59 7.48
CA ILE A 68 -5.50 9.42 6.59
C ILE A 68 -5.81 8.28 5.60
N LEU A 69 -5.64 8.55 4.32
CA LEU A 69 -5.78 7.59 3.22
C LEU A 69 -4.40 7.10 2.78
N VAL A 70 -4.18 5.79 2.89
CA VAL A 70 -2.93 5.14 2.45
C VAL A 70 -3.17 4.48 1.10
N HIS A 71 -2.55 5.04 0.06
CA HIS A 71 -2.82 4.64 -1.32
C HIS A 71 -2.28 3.24 -1.67
N ALA A 72 -2.92 2.63 -2.66
CA ALA A 72 -2.59 1.32 -3.22
C ALA A 72 -1.25 1.27 -3.99
N PHE A 73 -0.98 0.12 -4.59
CA PHE A 73 0.15 -0.09 -5.49
C PHE A 73 -0.01 0.79 -6.74
N ASP A 74 1.10 1.35 -7.23
CA ASP A 74 1.10 2.23 -8.42
C ASP A 74 0.07 3.38 -8.37
N SER A 75 -0.13 3.89 -7.16
CA SER A 75 -1.09 4.95 -6.88
C SER A 75 -0.36 6.15 -6.27
N SER A 76 -1.11 7.19 -5.93
CA SER A 76 -0.58 8.42 -5.35
C SER A 76 -1.66 9.11 -4.54
N LYS A 77 -1.29 10.15 -3.80
CA LYS A 77 -2.21 11.01 -3.04
C LYS A 77 -3.35 11.63 -3.86
N GLU A 78 -3.21 11.66 -5.18
CA GLU A 78 -4.22 12.23 -6.07
C GLU A 78 -5.47 11.37 -6.19
N ASN A 79 -5.40 10.09 -5.82
CA ASN A 79 -6.56 9.22 -5.84
C ASN A 79 -7.46 9.53 -4.64
N SER A 80 -8.61 10.15 -4.90
CA SER A 80 -9.64 10.34 -3.89
C SER A 80 -10.30 9.01 -3.50
N PHE A 81 -10.74 8.93 -2.25
CA PHE A 81 -11.54 7.81 -1.77
C PHE A 81 -12.94 7.88 -2.39
N PRO A 82 -13.52 6.77 -2.90
CA PRO A 82 -14.76 6.78 -3.66
C PRO A 82 -16.00 6.87 -2.77
N ALA A 83 -16.11 7.96 -1.99
CA ALA A 83 -17.28 8.30 -1.19
C ALA A 83 -18.07 9.45 -1.83
N SER A 84 -19.38 9.47 -1.61
CA SER A 84 -20.26 10.55 -2.05
C SER A 84 -19.98 11.82 -1.26
N GLN A 85 -20.01 12.97 -1.96
CA GLN A 85 -19.83 14.27 -1.31
C GLN A 85 -20.90 14.53 -0.25
N GLU A 86 -22.13 14.09 -0.49
CA GLU A 86 -23.26 14.20 0.44
C GLU A 86 -22.92 13.55 1.79
N LEU A 87 -22.42 12.30 1.79
CA LEU A 87 -22.06 11.62 3.02
C LEU A 87 -20.84 12.25 3.70
N VAL A 88 -19.85 12.68 2.90
CA VAL A 88 -18.64 13.35 3.43
C VAL A 88 -19.02 14.63 4.17
N ASP A 89 -19.95 15.41 3.61
CA ASP A 89 -20.46 16.64 4.22
C ASP A 89 -21.35 16.33 5.45
N GLU A 90 -22.25 15.34 5.35
CA GLU A 90 -23.13 14.92 6.44
C GLU A 90 -22.34 14.48 7.68
N LEU A 91 -21.34 13.62 7.49
CA LEU A 91 -20.52 13.11 8.59
C LEU A 91 -19.44 14.11 9.03
N GLY A 92 -19.14 15.13 8.22
CA GLY A 92 -18.06 16.08 8.49
C GLY A 92 -16.68 15.42 8.40
N VAL A 93 -16.41 14.73 7.29
CA VAL A 93 -15.15 13.98 7.08
C VAL A 93 -14.10 14.85 6.39
N TYR A 94 -12.91 14.90 6.98
CA TYR A 94 -11.71 15.48 6.38
C TYR A 94 -10.72 14.38 6.05
N PHE A 95 -10.22 14.38 4.82
CA PHE A 95 -9.25 13.41 4.32
C PHE A 95 -7.87 14.04 4.16
N VAL A 96 -6.85 13.27 4.51
CA VAL A 96 -5.46 13.50 4.10
C VAL A 96 -4.98 12.30 3.31
N SER A 97 -4.68 12.49 2.04
CA SER A 97 -3.94 11.53 1.23
C SER A 97 -2.48 11.96 1.16
N PHE A 98 -1.54 11.03 1.19
CA PHE A 98 -0.12 11.34 1.05
C PHE A 98 0.58 10.37 0.11
N ASP A 99 1.63 10.82 -0.56
CA ASP A 99 2.47 9.94 -1.37
C ASP A 99 3.36 9.13 -0.41
N ARG A 100 3.33 7.79 -0.49
CA ARG A 100 4.22 6.93 0.32
C ARG A 100 5.68 7.16 -0.06
N ALA A 101 6.63 6.74 0.78
CA ALA A 101 8.05 6.97 0.54
C ALA A 101 8.49 6.47 -0.85
N GLY A 102 9.04 7.36 -1.69
CA GLY A 102 9.48 7.06 -3.06
C GLY A 102 8.39 7.16 -4.14
N TYR A 103 7.13 7.38 -3.75
CA TYR A 103 6.04 7.69 -4.67
C TYR A 103 5.88 9.18 -4.88
N GLY A 104 5.35 9.55 -6.05
CA GLY A 104 4.90 10.91 -6.31
C GLY A 104 5.95 11.95 -5.95
N GLU A 105 5.62 12.85 -5.03
CA GLU A 105 6.51 13.94 -4.59
C GLU A 105 7.11 13.75 -3.16
N SER A 106 6.90 12.58 -2.55
CA SER A 106 7.49 12.22 -1.26
C SER A 106 8.90 11.65 -1.42
N ASP A 107 9.83 12.10 -0.59
CA ASP A 107 11.22 11.64 -0.68
C ASP A 107 11.32 10.12 -0.45
N PRO A 108 12.22 9.42 -1.18
CA PRO A 108 12.50 8.02 -0.93
C PRO A 108 13.04 7.80 0.49
N ASN A 109 12.74 6.64 1.07
CA ASN A 109 13.37 6.19 2.31
C ASN A 109 14.33 5.02 1.99
N PRO A 110 15.65 5.24 1.97
CA PRO A 110 16.63 4.18 1.74
C PRO A 110 16.57 3.06 2.80
N LYS A 111 16.09 3.38 4.00
CA LYS A 111 15.91 2.45 5.13
C LYS A 111 14.43 2.07 5.34
N ARG A 112 13.58 2.21 4.30
CA ARG A 112 12.14 1.89 4.38
C ARG A 112 11.94 0.49 4.94
N THR A 113 11.13 0.42 5.97
CA THR A 113 10.60 -0.78 6.62
C THR A 113 9.11 -0.58 6.85
N VAL A 114 8.38 -1.64 7.18
CA VAL A 114 6.98 -1.50 7.63
C VAL A 114 6.89 -0.56 8.83
N LYS A 115 7.82 -0.68 9.78
CA LYS A 115 7.87 0.15 10.99
C LYS A 115 8.07 1.63 10.69
N SER A 116 8.99 1.97 9.78
CA SER A 116 9.23 3.39 9.45
C SER A 116 7.99 4.06 8.86
N GLU A 117 7.18 3.33 8.08
CA GLU A 117 5.98 3.92 7.48
C GLU A 117 4.89 4.24 8.50
N ALA A 118 4.77 3.47 9.59
CA ALA A 118 3.86 3.82 10.68
C ALA A 118 4.26 5.15 11.34
N PHE A 119 5.57 5.36 11.55
CA PHE A 119 6.05 6.62 12.11
C PHE A 119 5.97 7.79 11.13
N ASP A 120 6.18 7.55 9.83
CA ASP A 120 5.92 8.56 8.79
C ASP A 120 4.46 9.04 8.83
N ILE A 121 3.50 8.11 8.97
CA ILE A 121 2.07 8.42 9.12
C ILE A 121 1.79 9.17 10.43
N GLN A 122 2.42 8.76 11.54
CA GLN A 122 2.28 9.46 12.82
C GLN A 122 2.77 10.91 12.72
N GLU A 123 3.96 11.13 12.16
CA GLU A 123 4.56 12.46 12.01
C GLU A 123 3.75 13.33 11.05
N LEU A 124 3.20 12.75 9.97
CA LEU A 124 2.24 13.43 9.09
C LEU A 124 1.02 13.94 9.88
N ALA A 125 0.42 13.07 10.71
CA ALA A 125 -0.74 13.45 11.51
C ALA A 125 -0.41 14.55 12.53
N ASP A 126 0.76 14.46 13.17
CA ASP A 126 1.24 15.43 14.16
C ASP A 126 1.47 16.80 13.53
N GLN A 127 2.16 16.88 12.39
CA GLN A 127 2.47 18.15 11.75
C GLN A 127 1.26 18.83 11.11
N LEU A 128 0.29 18.05 10.63
CA LEU A 128 -0.97 18.60 10.12
C LEU A 128 -1.96 18.97 11.22
N GLY A 129 -1.67 18.62 12.48
CA GLY A 129 -2.54 18.92 13.62
C GLY A 129 -3.85 18.14 13.56
N LEU A 130 -3.78 16.84 13.22
CA LEU A 130 -4.99 16.01 13.15
C LEU A 130 -5.57 15.72 14.55
N GLY A 131 -4.78 15.91 15.60
CA GLY A 131 -5.19 15.71 16.99
C GLY A 131 -4.55 14.47 17.60
N GLU A 132 -5.02 14.09 18.79
CA GLU A 132 -4.48 12.95 19.52
C GLU A 132 -4.69 11.63 18.77
N LYS A 133 -5.89 11.45 18.18
CA LYS A 133 -6.25 10.27 17.39
C LYS A 133 -6.83 10.63 16.04
N PHE A 134 -6.61 9.78 15.05
CA PHE A 134 -7.16 9.89 13.70
C PHE A 134 -7.59 8.51 13.17
N TYR A 135 -8.38 8.49 12.11
CA TYR A 135 -8.77 7.26 11.43
C TYR A 135 -7.82 6.96 10.28
N LEU A 136 -7.67 5.67 9.94
CA LEU A 136 -6.78 5.24 8.87
C LEU A 136 -7.53 4.33 7.90
N ILE A 137 -7.44 4.58 6.60
CA ILE A 137 -7.93 3.67 5.57
C ILE A 137 -6.78 3.27 4.66
N GLY A 138 -6.42 1.99 4.69
CA GLY A 138 -5.39 1.42 3.83
C GLY A 138 -5.99 0.57 2.73
N VAL A 139 -5.69 0.92 1.48
CA VAL A 139 -6.23 0.21 0.30
C VAL A 139 -5.14 -0.63 -0.35
N SER A 140 -5.38 -1.92 -0.55
CA SER A 140 -4.48 -2.84 -1.23
C SER A 140 -3.06 -2.82 -0.62
N MET A 141 -2.06 -2.35 -1.36
CA MET A 141 -0.70 -2.13 -0.85
C MET A 141 -0.65 -1.20 0.37
N GLY A 142 -1.59 -0.26 0.50
CA GLY A 142 -1.78 0.56 1.70
C GLY A 142 -2.25 -0.21 2.93
N GLY A 143 -2.49 -1.53 2.82
CA GLY A 143 -2.79 -2.40 3.94
C GLY A 143 -1.59 -2.68 4.85
N TYR A 144 -0.38 -2.84 4.32
CA TYR A 144 0.79 -3.12 5.18
C TYR A 144 1.20 -1.95 6.08
N PRO A 145 1.13 -0.67 5.65
CA PRO A 145 1.34 0.46 6.54
C PRO A 145 0.23 0.54 7.60
N THR A 146 -1.01 0.20 7.24
CA THR A 146 -2.12 0.14 8.20
C THR A 146 -1.91 -0.93 9.26
N TRP A 147 -1.47 -2.15 8.89
CA TRP A 147 -1.06 -3.18 9.85
C TRP A 147 0.08 -2.70 10.75
N SER A 148 1.05 -1.99 10.17
CA SER A 148 2.15 -1.40 10.92
C SER A 148 1.66 -0.35 11.92
N CYS A 149 0.70 0.50 11.55
CA CYS A 149 0.10 1.48 12.45
C CYS A 149 -0.65 0.82 13.61
N LEU A 150 -1.42 -0.23 13.33
CA LEU A 150 -2.13 -1.02 14.34
C LEU A 150 -1.16 -1.65 15.35
N ASN A 151 0.05 -2.00 14.93
CA ASN A 151 1.06 -2.57 15.81
C ASN A 151 1.85 -1.49 16.59
N TYR A 152 2.39 -0.48 15.91
CA TYR A 152 3.37 0.46 16.49
C TYR A 152 2.75 1.72 17.08
N ILE A 153 1.63 2.19 16.53
CA ILE A 153 0.98 3.42 16.97
C ILE A 153 -0.53 3.25 17.26
N PRO A 154 -1.00 2.13 17.85
CA PRO A 154 -2.44 1.92 18.08
C PRO A 154 -3.07 3.03 18.93
N HIS A 155 -2.29 3.61 19.86
CA HIS A 155 -2.70 4.74 20.69
C HIS A 155 -3.06 6.01 19.90
N ARG A 156 -2.62 6.13 18.63
CA ARG A 156 -2.92 7.24 17.73
C ARG A 156 -4.12 6.99 16.81
N LEU A 157 -4.70 5.79 16.85
CA LEU A 157 -5.81 5.43 15.98
C LEU A 157 -7.15 5.57 16.72
N ALA A 158 -8.13 6.16 16.06
CA ALA A 158 -9.54 6.16 16.47
C ALA A 158 -10.31 4.97 15.83
N GLY A 159 -9.79 4.45 14.72
CA GLY A 159 -10.30 3.30 14.00
C GLY A 159 -9.47 3.07 12.74
N ALA A 160 -9.56 1.88 12.16
CA ALA A 160 -8.87 1.56 10.92
C ALA A 160 -9.73 0.71 9.98
N ALA A 161 -9.62 0.96 8.67
CA ALA A 161 -10.15 0.08 7.64
C ALA A 161 -9.03 -0.41 6.73
N LEU A 162 -8.99 -1.73 6.55
CA LEU A 162 -8.17 -2.43 5.59
C LEU A 162 -9.07 -2.82 4.42
N VAL A 163 -8.80 -2.31 3.22
CA VAL A 163 -9.62 -2.53 2.03
C VAL A 163 -8.81 -3.32 1.01
N VAL A 164 -9.23 -4.55 0.70
CA VAL A 164 -8.53 -5.53 -0.13
C VAL A 164 -7.02 -5.63 0.17
N PRO A 165 -6.61 -5.67 1.45
CA PRO A 165 -5.23 -5.40 1.85
C PRO A 165 -4.26 -6.46 1.32
N ALA A 166 -3.12 -6.05 0.77
CA ALA A 166 -2.09 -6.98 0.32
C ALA A 166 -1.57 -7.85 1.50
N VAL A 167 -1.26 -9.12 1.22
CA VAL A 167 -0.80 -10.09 2.21
C VAL A 167 0.63 -10.50 1.92
N ASN A 168 1.42 -10.67 2.96
CA ASN A 168 2.70 -11.35 2.88
C ASN A 168 2.50 -12.86 3.15
N TYR A 169 2.76 -13.69 2.13
CA TYR A 169 2.60 -15.14 2.19
C TYR A 169 3.56 -15.84 3.19
N TRP A 170 4.56 -15.11 3.69
CA TRP A 170 5.59 -15.59 4.61
C TRP A 170 5.40 -15.11 6.06
N TRP A 171 4.23 -14.53 6.42
CA TRP A 171 3.89 -14.33 7.83
C TRP A 171 3.98 -15.67 8.59
N ARG A 172 4.77 -15.68 9.67
CA ARG A 172 5.20 -16.89 10.37
C ARG A 172 4.04 -17.67 10.97
N SER A 173 3.00 -16.93 11.34
CA SER A 173 1.86 -17.45 12.06
C SER A 173 0.72 -17.91 11.14
N LEU A 174 0.90 -17.82 9.80
CA LEU A 174 -0.01 -18.40 8.81
C LEU A 174 0.22 -19.92 8.66
N PRO A 175 -0.85 -20.72 8.49
CA PRO A 175 -0.71 -22.15 8.19
C PRO A 175 0.04 -22.36 6.86
N ALA A 176 1.16 -23.08 6.91
CA ALA A 176 2.03 -23.25 5.74
C ALA A 176 1.33 -23.87 4.52
N ASN A 177 0.38 -24.79 4.75
CA ASN A 177 -0.44 -25.37 3.69
C ASN A 177 -1.38 -24.33 3.05
N LEU A 178 -1.98 -23.45 3.85
CA LEU A 178 -2.84 -22.38 3.36
C LEU A 178 -2.03 -21.36 2.57
N SER A 179 -0.93 -20.85 3.13
CA SER A 179 -0.04 -19.91 2.43
C SER A 179 0.45 -20.47 1.10
N LYS A 180 0.89 -21.74 1.07
CA LYS A 180 1.35 -22.40 -0.16
C LYS A 180 0.23 -22.55 -1.18
N HIS A 181 -0.96 -22.96 -0.75
CA HIS A 181 -2.13 -23.11 -1.62
C HIS A 181 -2.52 -21.79 -2.27
N VAL A 182 -2.64 -20.73 -1.46
CA VAL A 182 -3.05 -19.41 -1.92
C VAL A 182 -1.98 -18.78 -2.82
N PHE A 183 -0.70 -18.88 -2.44
CA PHE A 183 0.41 -18.42 -3.28
C PHE A 183 0.45 -19.14 -4.63
N GLY A 184 0.15 -20.44 -4.65
CA GLY A 184 0.09 -21.26 -5.86
C GLY A 184 -1.02 -20.85 -6.84
N LYS A 185 -2.03 -20.08 -6.40
CA LYS A 185 -3.09 -19.54 -7.27
C LYS A 185 -2.67 -18.31 -8.06
N LEU A 186 -1.60 -17.62 -7.65
CA LEU A 186 -1.08 -16.48 -8.38
C LEU A 186 -0.53 -16.91 -9.75
N PHE A 187 -0.39 -15.96 -10.67
CA PHE A 187 0.34 -16.24 -11.91
C PHE A 187 1.79 -16.62 -11.61
N VAL A 188 2.35 -17.54 -12.41
CA VAL A 188 3.72 -18.06 -12.20
C VAL A 188 4.75 -16.92 -12.19
N GLU A 189 4.57 -15.91 -13.04
CA GLU A 189 5.43 -14.72 -13.04
C GLU A 189 5.35 -13.88 -11.75
N ASP A 190 4.20 -13.81 -11.09
CA ASP A 190 4.03 -13.13 -9.80
C ASP A 190 4.64 -13.98 -8.68
N GLN A 191 4.44 -15.30 -8.71
CA GLN A 191 5.07 -16.22 -7.76
C GLN A 191 6.60 -16.09 -7.78
N ILE A 192 7.21 -16.12 -8.96
CA ILE A 192 8.67 -15.95 -9.10
C ILE A 192 9.10 -14.57 -8.61
N THR A 193 8.37 -13.51 -9.00
CA THR A 193 8.72 -12.14 -8.61
C THR A 193 8.67 -11.95 -7.10
N PHE A 194 7.63 -12.44 -6.44
CA PHE A 194 7.45 -12.31 -4.99
C PHE A 194 8.43 -13.19 -4.23
N TRP A 195 8.73 -14.38 -4.75
CA TRP A 195 9.77 -15.24 -4.19
C TRP A 195 11.15 -14.56 -4.26
N ILE A 196 11.49 -13.89 -5.37
CA ILE A 196 12.72 -13.11 -5.49
C ILE A 196 12.71 -11.93 -4.52
N ALA A 197 11.59 -11.20 -4.42
CA ALA A 197 11.47 -10.08 -3.48
C ALA A 197 11.68 -10.52 -2.02
N HIS A 198 11.20 -11.70 -1.63
CA HIS A 198 11.39 -12.26 -0.30
C HIS A 198 12.83 -12.79 -0.07
N ASN A 199 13.31 -13.68 -0.95
CA ASN A 199 14.53 -14.46 -0.69
C ASN A 199 15.82 -13.80 -1.20
N ALA A 200 15.72 -12.99 -2.25
CA ALA A 200 16.86 -12.37 -2.92
C ALA A 200 16.53 -10.96 -3.44
N PRO A 201 16.09 -10.02 -2.58
CA PRO A 201 15.62 -8.70 -3.00
C PRO A 201 16.65 -7.91 -3.81
N PHE A 202 17.95 -8.17 -3.60
CA PHE A 202 19.04 -7.56 -4.37
C PHE A 202 19.04 -7.95 -5.86
N LEU A 203 18.37 -9.05 -6.24
CA LEU A 203 18.21 -9.46 -7.64
C LEU A 203 16.94 -8.90 -8.28
N LEU A 204 16.01 -8.34 -7.50
CA LEU A 204 14.68 -7.96 -7.98
C LEU A 204 14.74 -6.95 -9.13
N TYR A 205 15.62 -5.95 -9.05
CA TYR A 205 15.76 -4.97 -10.13
C TYR A 205 16.16 -5.62 -11.45
N GLY A 206 17.18 -6.50 -11.45
CA GLY A 206 17.60 -7.20 -12.66
C GLY A 206 16.53 -8.16 -13.19
N TRP A 207 15.83 -8.87 -12.29
CA TRP A 207 14.69 -9.72 -12.63
C TRP A 207 13.55 -8.94 -13.32
N MET A 208 13.27 -7.72 -12.85
CA MET A 208 12.21 -6.90 -13.41
C MET A 208 12.60 -6.20 -14.73
N ASN A 209 13.90 -6.09 -15.04
CA ASN A 209 14.39 -5.38 -16.23
C ASN A 209 14.96 -6.31 -17.33
N GLN A 210 15.03 -7.61 -17.11
CA GLN A 210 15.43 -8.57 -18.14
C GLN A 210 14.33 -8.71 -19.23
N LYS A 211 14.72 -9.20 -20.42
CA LYS A 211 13.84 -9.29 -21.61
C LYS A 211 13.46 -10.72 -22.03
N TRP A 212 13.94 -11.72 -21.31
CA TRP A 212 13.85 -13.14 -21.64
C TRP A 212 12.56 -13.79 -21.13
N PHE A 213 12.06 -13.32 -19.99
CA PHE A 213 10.88 -13.86 -19.31
C PHE A 213 9.85 -12.78 -19.05
N LYS A 214 8.57 -13.18 -19.00
CA LYS A 214 7.50 -12.32 -18.48
C LYS A 214 7.72 -12.10 -16.99
N THR A 215 7.71 -10.84 -16.58
CA THR A 215 7.75 -10.43 -15.16
C THR A 215 6.35 -10.35 -14.58
N SER A 216 6.22 -9.93 -13.32
CA SER A 216 4.94 -9.79 -12.61
C SER A 216 3.80 -9.22 -13.45
N ALA A 217 2.69 -9.96 -13.50
CA ALA A 217 1.47 -9.56 -14.20
C ALA A 217 0.80 -8.37 -13.49
N ILE A 218 0.94 -8.30 -12.16
CA ILE A 218 0.47 -7.17 -11.35
C ILE A 218 1.25 -5.89 -11.68
N VAL A 219 2.59 -5.96 -11.71
CA VAL A 219 3.43 -4.79 -12.07
C VAL A 219 3.16 -4.34 -13.50
N ALA A 220 2.93 -5.27 -14.41
CA ALA A 220 2.59 -4.99 -15.80
C ALA A 220 1.16 -4.47 -16.00
N GLY A 221 0.30 -4.48 -14.97
CA GLY A 221 -1.11 -4.10 -15.08
C GLY A 221 -1.89 -5.00 -16.05
N SER A 222 -1.59 -6.29 -16.08
CA SER A 222 -2.14 -7.21 -17.07
C SER A 222 -3.67 -7.38 -16.88
N PRO A 223 -4.51 -7.20 -17.91
CA PRO A 223 -5.98 -7.30 -17.78
C PRO A 223 -6.49 -8.64 -17.20
N LYS A 224 -5.70 -9.71 -17.33
CA LYS A 224 -6.04 -11.05 -16.82
C LYS A 224 -6.12 -11.13 -15.28
N ILE A 225 -5.48 -10.19 -14.57
CA ILE A 225 -5.51 -10.15 -13.09
C ILE A 225 -6.81 -9.56 -12.56
N PHE A 226 -7.68 -9.04 -13.43
CA PHE A 226 -8.90 -8.35 -13.06
C PHE A 226 -10.14 -9.19 -13.39
N THR A 227 -11.20 -9.02 -12.61
CA THR A 227 -12.53 -9.56 -12.92
C THR A 227 -13.20 -8.71 -14.02
N LYS A 228 -14.36 -9.18 -14.52
CA LYS A 228 -15.17 -8.35 -15.44
C LYS A 228 -15.62 -7.04 -14.78
N GLN A 229 -16.02 -7.09 -13.50
CA GLN A 229 -16.42 -5.92 -12.73
C GLN A 229 -15.27 -4.93 -12.60
N ASP A 230 -14.07 -5.41 -12.24
CA ASP A 230 -12.86 -4.58 -12.15
C ASP A 230 -12.56 -3.88 -13.48
N MET A 231 -12.71 -4.58 -14.61
CA MET A 231 -12.48 -4.00 -15.93
C MET A 231 -13.47 -2.88 -16.26
N GLU A 232 -14.73 -2.97 -15.83
CA GLU A 232 -15.70 -1.88 -16.01
C GLU A 232 -15.37 -0.67 -15.12
N VAL A 233 -14.94 -0.90 -13.88
CA VAL A 233 -14.42 0.15 -12.99
C VAL A 233 -13.21 0.84 -13.62
N ILE A 234 -12.25 0.08 -14.15
CA ILE A 234 -11.05 0.62 -14.81
C ILE A 234 -11.44 1.52 -15.98
N LYS A 235 -12.36 1.09 -16.86
CA LYS A 235 -12.83 1.89 -18.00
C LYS A 235 -13.48 3.20 -17.55
N LYS A 236 -14.39 3.14 -16.56
CA LYS A 236 -15.05 4.34 -15.99
C LYS A 236 -14.02 5.32 -15.43
N ARG A 237 -13.06 4.82 -14.64
CA ARG A 237 -12.01 5.64 -14.03
C ARG A 237 -11.05 6.22 -15.06
N GLN A 238 -10.68 5.45 -16.08
CA GLN A 238 -9.85 5.94 -17.18
C GLN A 238 -10.56 7.08 -17.91
N ALA A 239 -11.83 6.92 -18.28
CA ALA A 239 -12.60 7.97 -18.94
C ALA A 239 -12.71 9.24 -18.07
N TYR A 240 -12.89 9.09 -16.75
CA TYR A 240 -12.87 10.22 -15.82
C TYR A 240 -11.49 10.89 -15.74
N HIS A 241 -10.41 10.12 -15.62
CA HIS A 241 -9.06 10.67 -15.60
C HIS A 241 -8.72 11.41 -16.90
N GLU A 242 -9.13 10.88 -18.05
CA GLU A 242 -8.98 11.54 -19.35
C GLU A 242 -9.76 12.85 -19.41
N SER A 243 -10.99 12.89 -18.89
CA SER A 243 -11.83 14.10 -18.92
C SER A 243 -11.28 15.26 -18.08
N ILE A 244 -10.55 14.96 -17.00
CA ILE A 244 -9.89 15.97 -16.15
C ILE A 244 -8.40 16.16 -16.47
N GLY A 245 -7.87 15.48 -17.49
CA GLY A 245 -6.45 15.55 -17.87
C GLY A 245 -5.49 15.01 -16.79
N PHE A 246 -5.96 14.08 -15.96
CA PHE A 246 -5.15 13.48 -14.90
C PHE A 246 -3.97 12.70 -15.47
N GLN A 247 -2.78 12.92 -14.91
CA GLN A 247 -1.57 12.19 -15.24
C GLN A 247 -0.98 11.63 -13.95
N SER A 248 -0.83 10.30 -13.88
CA SER A 248 -0.27 9.66 -12.70
C SER A 248 1.20 10.05 -12.54
N LYS A 249 1.51 10.67 -11.39
CA LYS A 249 2.88 10.98 -10.98
C LYS A 249 3.49 9.91 -10.07
N ALA A 250 2.78 8.82 -9.81
CA ALA A 250 3.18 7.77 -8.86
C ALA A 250 4.63 7.29 -9.06
N ARG A 251 5.04 7.12 -10.32
CA ARG A 251 6.34 6.55 -10.71
C ARG A 251 7.41 7.58 -11.06
N GLN A 252 7.16 8.89 -10.89
CA GLN A 252 8.02 9.95 -11.46
C GLN A 252 9.46 9.96 -10.92
N GLN A 253 9.68 9.41 -9.72
CA GLN A 253 11.01 9.29 -9.11
C GLN A 253 11.77 8.02 -9.56
N GLY A 254 11.10 7.11 -10.30
CA GLY A 254 11.65 5.86 -10.81
C GLY A 254 10.87 4.64 -10.33
N VAL A 255 10.71 3.64 -11.20
CA VAL A 255 9.94 2.41 -10.91
C VAL A 255 10.55 1.54 -9.81
N PHE A 256 11.86 1.63 -9.61
CA PHE A 256 12.51 0.90 -8.52
C PHE A 256 12.06 1.44 -7.16
N GLU A 257 12.14 2.77 -6.96
CA GLU A 257 11.85 3.41 -5.69
C GLU A 257 10.37 3.41 -5.30
N SER A 258 9.48 3.37 -6.29
CA SER A 258 8.05 3.20 -6.06
C SER A 258 7.64 1.72 -6.00
N LEU A 259 7.54 1.08 -7.16
CA LEU A 259 6.92 -0.24 -7.30
C LEU A 259 7.77 -1.36 -6.71
N TYR A 260 9.06 -1.41 -7.00
CA TYR A 260 9.87 -2.57 -6.60
C TYR A 260 10.22 -2.53 -5.11
N ARG A 261 10.45 -1.33 -4.56
CA ARG A 261 10.59 -1.14 -3.12
C ARG A 261 9.33 -1.55 -2.36
N ASP A 262 8.13 -1.31 -2.90
CA ASP A 262 6.89 -1.85 -2.32
C ASP A 262 6.90 -3.37 -2.23
N LEU A 263 7.31 -4.06 -3.29
CA LEU A 263 7.40 -5.53 -3.28
C LEU A 263 8.42 -6.02 -2.26
N ILE A 264 9.59 -5.37 -2.17
CA ILE A 264 10.64 -5.72 -1.20
C ILE A 264 10.15 -5.54 0.24
N VAL A 265 9.41 -4.47 0.53
CA VAL A 265 8.92 -4.18 1.89
C VAL A 265 7.74 -5.10 2.24
N LEU A 266 6.77 -5.25 1.35
CA LEU A 266 5.59 -6.10 1.58
C LEU A 266 6.02 -7.55 1.83
N PHE A 267 6.84 -8.12 0.95
CA PHE A 267 7.27 -9.52 1.02
C PHE A 267 8.55 -9.75 1.81
N GLY A 268 9.14 -8.71 2.39
CA GLY A 268 10.31 -8.83 3.26
C GLY A 268 9.95 -9.44 4.62
N ASP A 269 10.96 -9.59 5.47
CA ASP A 269 10.76 -10.00 6.86
C ASP A 269 10.23 -8.84 7.69
N TRP A 270 9.11 -9.06 8.36
CA TRP A 270 8.52 -8.08 9.28
C TRP A 270 8.94 -8.42 10.70
N GLU A 271 9.18 -7.39 11.52
CA GLU A 271 9.52 -7.60 12.95
C GLU A 271 8.31 -8.02 13.80
N PHE A 272 7.10 -7.98 13.23
CA PHE A 272 5.86 -8.42 13.85
C PHE A 272 5.03 -9.24 12.86
N ASP A 273 4.14 -10.08 13.39
CA ASP A 273 3.14 -10.80 12.60
C ASP A 273 1.77 -10.15 12.81
N PRO A 274 1.08 -9.69 11.75
CA PRO A 274 -0.23 -9.06 11.88
C PRO A 274 -1.25 -9.91 12.62
N THR A 275 -1.19 -11.23 12.47
CA THR A 275 -2.12 -12.17 13.10
C THR A 275 -1.87 -12.39 14.60
N GLU A 276 -0.83 -11.77 15.15
CA GLU A 276 -0.50 -11.80 16.58
C GLU A 276 -0.76 -10.46 17.27
N ILE A 277 -1.24 -9.45 16.54
CA ILE A 277 -1.60 -8.15 17.10
C ILE A 277 -2.77 -8.33 18.09
N LYS A 278 -2.58 -7.80 19.30
CA LYS A 278 -3.65 -7.74 20.31
C LYS A 278 -4.67 -6.69 19.92
N ASN A 279 -5.92 -6.87 20.33
CA ASN A 279 -7.00 -5.90 20.08
C ASN A 279 -6.53 -4.48 20.48
N PRO A 280 -6.40 -3.54 19.53
CA PRO A 280 -5.99 -2.17 19.83
C PRO A 280 -7.08 -1.35 20.54
N PHE A 281 -8.33 -1.83 20.52
CA PHE A 281 -9.51 -1.18 21.09
C PHE A 281 -10.26 -2.13 22.05
N PRO A 282 -9.65 -2.53 23.18
CA PRO A 282 -10.26 -3.49 24.10
C PRO A 282 -11.49 -2.94 24.84
N ASN A 283 -11.71 -1.62 24.86
CA ASN A 283 -12.83 -0.96 25.52
C ASN A 283 -13.88 -0.45 24.51
N ASN A 284 -13.85 -0.96 23.26
CA ASN A 284 -14.73 -0.52 22.17
C ASN A 284 -14.63 1.00 21.87
N GLU A 285 -13.48 1.60 22.15
CA GLU A 285 -13.20 3.02 21.87
C GLU A 285 -12.98 3.31 20.38
N GLY A 286 -12.74 2.26 19.58
CA GLY A 286 -12.55 2.27 18.14
C GLY A 286 -12.85 0.90 17.53
N SER A 287 -12.73 0.77 16.22
CA SER A 287 -12.94 -0.49 15.49
C SER A 287 -11.89 -0.69 14.40
N VAL A 288 -11.65 -1.95 14.05
CA VAL A 288 -10.87 -2.33 12.87
C VAL A 288 -11.76 -3.12 11.94
N HIS A 289 -11.78 -2.71 10.67
CA HIS A 289 -12.59 -3.32 9.63
C HIS A 289 -11.70 -3.90 8.54
N LEU A 290 -12.06 -5.07 8.04
CA LEU A 290 -11.35 -5.72 6.93
C LEU A 290 -12.35 -6.03 5.83
N TRP A 291 -12.19 -5.38 4.69
CA TRP A 291 -13.07 -5.48 3.52
C TRP A 291 -12.38 -6.28 2.42
N GLN A 292 -13.02 -7.33 1.92
CA GLN A 292 -12.45 -8.20 0.89
C GLN A 292 -13.49 -8.56 -0.18
N GLY A 293 -13.05 -8.57 -1.44
CA GLY A 293 -13.82 -9.14 -2.54
C GLY A 293 -13.57 -10.64 -2.65
N TYR A 294 -14.63 -11.45 -2.75
CA TYR A 294 -14.52 -12.90 -2.90
C TYR A 294 -13.90 -13.31 -4.25
N GLU A 295 -14.20 -12.56 -5.31
CA GLU A 295 -13.70 -12.78 -6.68
C GLU A 295 -12.37 -12.07 -6.94
N ASP A 296 -11.73 -11.51 -5.91
CA ASP A 296 -10.43 -10.83 -6.02
C ASP A 296 -9.34 -11.80 -6.51
N ARG A 297 -8.77 -11.46 -7.67
CA ARG A 297 -7.74 -12.25 -8.35
C ARG A 297 -6.32 -11.83 -8.02
N ILE A 298 -6.15 -10.68 -7.35
CA ILE A 298 -4.85 -10.14 -6.94
C ILE A 298 -4.57 -10.56 -5.50
N VAL A 299 -5.51 -10.30 -4.60
CA VAL A 299 -5.45 -10.69 -3.19
C VAL A 299 -6.55 -11.71 -2.92
N GLN A 300 -6.16 -12.98 -2.90
CA GLN A 300 -7.08 -14.09 -2.68
C GLN A 300 -7.67 -14.04 -1.26
N VAL A 301 -8.99 -14.24 -1.17
CA VAL A 301 -9.81 -14.06 0.04
C VAL A 301 -9.41 -14.95 1.23
N GLU A 302 -8.85 -16.12 0.97
CA GLU A 302 -8.67 -17.16 1.99
C GLU A 302 -7.71 -16.76 3.11
N LEU A 303 -6.66 -16.00 2.80
CA LEU A 303 -5.76 -15.51 3.84
C LEU A 303 -6.44 -14.46 4.72
N GLN A 304 -7.32 -13.63 4.15
CA GLN A 304 -8.08 -12.64 4.94
C GLN A 304 -9.11 -13.29 5.86
N ARG A 305 -9.79 -14.33 5.37
CA ARG A 305 -10.67 -15.15 6.23
C ARG A 305 -9.92 -15.73 7.41
N HIS A 306 -8.73 -16.30 7.17
CA HIS A 306 -7.90 -16.82 8.25
C HIS A 306 -7.43 -15.73 9.23
N VAL A 307 -7.05 -14.55 8.72
CA VAL A 307 -6.70 -13.39 9.56
C VAL A 307 -7.88 -12.99 10.45
N ALA A 308 -9.09 -12.89 9.88
CA ALA A 308 -10.31 -12.54 10.60
C ALA A 308 -10.70 -13.59 11.66
N GLU A 309 -10.56 -14.88 11.34
CA GLU A 309 -10.77 -15.97 12.30
C GLU A 309 -9.81 -15.88 13.49
N LYS A 310 -8.55 -15.55 13.24
CA LYS A 310 -7.52 -15.45 14.28
C LYS A 310 -7.59 -14.15 15.10
N LEU A 311 -8.11 -13.08 14.50
CA LEU A 311 -8.25 -11.76 15.11
C LEU A 311 -9.74 -11.40 15.24
N PRO A 312 -10.47 -11.96 16.23
CA PRO A 312 -11.92 -11.77 16.35
C PRO A 312 -12.35 -10.32 16.65
N TRP A 313 -11.39 -9.44 16.97
CA TRP A 313 -11.61 -8.01 17.12
C TRP A 313 -11.70 -7.26 15.78
N ILE A 314 -11.41 -7.92 14.66
CA ILE A 314 -11.61 -7.39 13.31
C ILE A 314 -13.03 -7.66 12.85
N ARG A 315 -13.73 -6.60 12.42
CA ARG A 315 -15.01 -6.69 11.74
C ARG A 315 -14.77 -7.01 10.27
N TYR A 316 -14.93 -8.28 9.92
CA TYR A 316 -14.72 -8.78 8.56
C TYR A 316 -15.96 -8.58 7.68
N HIS A 317 -15.74 -7.99 6.51
CA HIS A 317 -16.75 -7.67 5.51
C HIS A 317 -16.34 -8.26 4.17
N GLU A 318 -17.12 -9.21 3.67
CA GLU A 318 -16.85 -9.86 2.39
C GLU A 318 -17.92 -9.52 1.36
N ASN A 319 -17.50 -9.14 0.15
CA ASN A 319 -18.40 -8.98 -0.98
C ASN A 319 -18.37 -10.24 -1.86
N PRO A 320 -19.47 -11.01 -1.95
CA PRO A 320 -19.55 -12.24 -2.75
C PRO A 320 -19.26 -12.05 -4.24
N GLU A 321 -19.50 -10.87 -4.79
CA GLU A 321 -19.30 -10.56 -6.21
C GLU A 321 -18.09 -9.63 -6.46
N GLY A 322 -17.42 -9.20 -5.38
CA GLY A 322 -16.39 -8.17 -5.45
C GLY A 322 -15.07 -8.69 -6.03
N GLY A 323 -14.56 -8.01 -7.06
CA GLY A 323 -13.16 -8.12 -7.52
C GLY A 323 -12.19 -7.33 -6.64
N HIS A 324 -10.98 -7.00 -7.13
CA HIS A 324 -10.00 -6.21 -6.35
C HIS A 324 -10.37 -4.72 -6.26
N LEU A 325 -11.07 -4.20 -7.27
CA LEU A 325 -11.42 -2.79 -7.41
C LEU A 325 -12.88 -2.51 -7.07
N TYR A 326 -13.59 -3.49 -6.49
CA TYR A 326 -15.01 -3.39 -6.20
C TYR A 326 -15.35 -2.23 -5.28
N THR A 327 -14.42 -1.75 -4.46
CA THR A 327 -14.65 -0.59 -3.58
C THR A 327 -14.76 0.73 -4.34
N TYR A 328 -14.34 0.78 -5.60
CA TYR A 328 -14.61 1.89 -6.51
C TYR A 328 -15.90 1.70 -7.32
N ALA A 329 -16.63 0.60 -7.12
CA ALA A 329 -17.99 0.47 -7.61
C ALA A 329 -18.95 1.27 -6.71
N ASP A 330 -20.08 1.67 -7.27
CA ASP A 330 -21.03 2.61 -6.66
C ASP A 330 -21.42 2.18 -5.22
N ASP A 331 -21.49 3.17 -4.32
CA ASP A 331 -21.86 3.09 -2.88
C ASP A 331 -20.90 2.34 -1.92
N TRP A 332 -19.83 1.70 -2.39
CA TRP A 332 -18.95 0.95 -1.49
C TRP A 332 -18.09 1.82 -0.58
N GLY A 333 -17.58 2.97 -1.07
CA GLY A 333 -16.86 3.89 -0.21
C GLY A 333 -17.74 4.43 0.92
N ASP A 334 -19.01 4.72 0.63
CA ASP A 334 -19.98 5.16 1.64
C ASP A 334 -20.22 4.12 2.71
N LYS A 335 -20.34 2.84 2.34
CA LYS A 335 -20.46 1.72 3.29
C LYS A 335 -19.24 1.62 4.20
N VAL A 336 -18.04 1.74 3.64
CA VAL A 336 -16.78 1.72 4.41
C VAL A 336 -16.76 2.86 5.43
N LEU A 337 -17.12 4.09 5.03
CA LEU A 337 -17.17 5.23 5.94
C LEU A 337 -18.24 5.06 7.03
N LYS A 338 -19.45 4.65 6.67
CA LYS A 338 -20.54 4.45 7.63
C LYS A 338 -20.15 3.43 8.69
N GLU A 339 -19.64 2.27 8.29
CA GLU A 339 -19.21 1.22 9.22
C GLU A 339 -18.03 1.62 10.09
N LEU A 340 -17.08 2.39 9.54
CA LEU A 340 -15.89 2.82 10.28
C LEU A 340 -16.19 3.94 11.29
N LEU A 341 -17.10 4.86 10.95
CA LEU A 341 -17.33 6.10 11.70
C LEU A 341 -18.57 6.03 12.58
N LEU A 342 -19.63 5.37 12.12
CA LEU A 342 -20.85 5.20 12.89
C LEU A 342 -20.71 3.98 13.78
N ARG A 343 -20.80 4.20 15.10
CA ARG A 343 -20.89 3.09 16.03
C ARG A 343 -22.19 2.34 15.75
N GLN A 344 -22.11 1.06 15.43
CA GLN A 344 -23.27 0.19 15.55
C GLN A 344 -23.66 0.19 17.04
N GLU A 345 -24.80 0.78 17.38
CA GLU A 345 -25.42 0.56 18.68
C GLU A 345 -25.59 -0.95 18.82
N ALA A 346 -25.12 -1.51 19.94
CA ALA A 346 -25.36 -2.91 20.25
C ALA A 346 -26.88 -3.11 20.19
N SER A 347 -27.34 -3.99 19.30
CA SER A 347 -28.71 -4.48 19.37
C SER A 347 -28.77 -5.33 20.62
N ASP A 348 -29.42 -4.81 21.66
CA ASP A 348 -29.71 -5.53 22.91
C ASP A 348 -30.51 -6.82 22.64
#